data_AF-A0A357SZU6-F1
#
_entry.id   AF-A0A357SZU6-F1
#
_cell.length_a   1.000
_cell.length_b   1.000
_cell.length_c   1.000
_cell.angle_alpha   90.00
_cell.angle_beta   90.00
_cell.angle_gamma   90.00
#
_symmetry.space_group_name_H-M   'P 1'
#
loop_
_entity.id
_entity.type
_entity.pdbx_description
1 polymer ?
#
loop_
_entity_poly.entity_id
_entity_poly.type
_entity_poly.pdbx_seq_one_letter_code
_entity_poly.pdbx_strand_id
1 'polypeptide(L)'
;KELFKQAGLDPEKPPATWEQMIDYAKKIAALGKDRGGNKIYGLAIASAKVAHAGTVFNGIIYSYGGYFLDKKGKVALNNSGTKEAF
;
A
#
# COMPACT_ATOMS: atom_id res chain seq x y z
N LYS A 1 12.22 0.67 -9.63
CA LYS A 1 13.23 1.75 -9.85
C LYS A 1 13.03 2.51 -11.16
N GLU A 2 12.86 1.86 -12.31
CA GLU A 2 12.67 2.60 -13.59
C GLU A 2 11.40 3.47 -13.65
N LEU A 3 10.26 2.97 -13.16
CA LEU A 3 9.02 3.78 -13.08
C LEU A 3 9.18 5.00 -12.15
N PHE A 4 10.03 4.91 -11.12
CA PHE A 4 10.33 6.06 -10.25
C PHE A 4 11.05 7.14 -11.06
N LYS A 5 12.13 6.78 -11.77
CA LYS A 5 12.86 7.72 -12.63
C LYS A 5 11.96 8.37 -13.68
N GLN A 6 11.14 7.58 -14.36
CA GLN A 6 10.19 8.09 -15.37
C GLN A 6 9.18 9.06 -14.78
N ALA A 7 8.74 8.82 -13.54
CA ALA A 7 7.83 9.70 -12.80
C ALA A 7 8.54 10.88 -12.10
N GLY A 8 9.85 11.07 -12.29
CA GLY A 8 10.62 12.14 -11.64
C GLY A 8 10.89 11.91 -10.14
N LEU A 9 10.80 10.65 -9.68
CA LEU A 9 11.04 10.23 -8.31
C LEU A 9 12.44 9.63 -8.15
N ASP A 10 13.03 9.77 -6.97
CA ASP A 10 14.33 9.18 -6.63
C ASP A 10 14.18 7.67 -6.36
N PRO A 11 14.77 6.78 -7.19
CA PRO A 11 14.65 5.33 -7.04
C PRO A 11 15.36 4.75 -5.81
N GLU A 12 16.24 5.52 -5.17
CA GLU A 12 16.94 5.11 -3.93
C GLU A 12 16.25 5.65 -2.67
N LYS A 13 15.22 6.50 -2.81
CA LYS A 13 14.42 7.00 -1.69
C LYS A 13 12.99 6.47 -1.77
N PRO A 14 12.73 5.27 -1.22
CA PRO A 14 11.36 4.77 -1.12
C PRO A 14 10.51 5.70 -0.25
N PRO A 15 9.18 5.71 -0.44
CA PRO A 15 8.29 6.50 0.41
C PRO A 15 8.41 6.03 1.87
N ALA A 16 8.51 6.97 2.80
CA ALA A 16 8.61 6.69 4.23
C ALA A 16 7.23 6.69 4.93
N THR A 17 6.23 7.32 4.32
CA THR A 17 4.86 7.38 4.85
C THR A 17 3.82 6.95 3.81
N TRP A 18 2.61 6.65 4.27
CA TRP A 18 1.49 6.29 3.40
C TRP A 18 1.11 7.42 2.44
N GLU A 19 1.15 8.67 2.90
CA GLU A 19 0.87 9.86 2.08
C GLU A 19 1.88 9.98 0.94
N GLN A 20 3.18 9.79 1.25
CA GLN A 20 4.23 9.78 0.23
C GLN A 20 4.04 8.63 -0.75
N MET A 21 3.68 7.44 -0.27
CA MET A 21 3.43 6.29 -1.13
C MET A 21 2.26 6.55 -2.08
N ILE A 22 1.18 7.16 -1.61
CA ILE A 22 0.01 7.53 -2.41
C ILE A 22 0.38 8.62 -3.44
N ASP A 23 1.15 9.64 -3.05
CA ASP A 23 1.64 10.66 -3.99
C ASP A 23 2.51 10.05 -5.09
N TYR A 24 3.43 9.17 -4.72
CA TYR A 24 4.33 8.51 -5.67
C TYR A 24 3.55 7.59 -6.60
N ALA A 25 2.57 6.85 -6.08
CA ALA A 25 1.67 6.02 -6.88
C ALA A 25 0.87 6.85 -7.89
N LYS A 26 0.37 8.04 -7.51
CA LYS A 26 -0.31 8.95 -8.45
C LYS A 26 0.62 9.41 -9.57
N LYS A 27 1.86 9.80 -9.24
CA LYS A 27 2.87 10.21 -10.23
C LYS A 27 3.23 9.08 -11.19
N ILE A 28 3.37 7.86 -10.70
CA ILE A 28 3.64 6.68 -11.54
C ILE A 28 2.44 6.36 -12.43
N ALA A 29 1.22 6.41 -11.91
CA ALA A 29 0.02 6.17 -12.71
C ALA A 29 -0.19 7.23 -13.82
N ALA A 30 0.25 8.47 -13.58
CA ALA A 30 0.19 9.55 -14.56
C ALA A 30 1.08 9.32 -15.81
N LEU A 31 2.00 8.35 -15.77
CA LEU A 31 2.75 7.90 -16.96
C LEU A 31 1.84 7.24 -18.02
N GLY A 32 0.62 6.85 -17.64
CA GLY A 32 -0.41 6.38 -18.57
C GLY A 32 -0.19 4.93 -19.01
N LYS A 33 0.55 4.72 -20.10
CA LYS A 33 0.79 3.40 -20.68
C LYS A 33 2.27 3.14 -20.87
N ASP A 34 2.67 1.87 -20.74
CA ASP A 34 4.01 1.43 -21.09
C ASP A 34 4.20 1.34 -22.63
N ARG A 35 5.41 0.96 -23.05
CA ARG A 35 5.75 0.81 -24.49
C ARG A 35 4.93 -0.29 -25.19
N GLY A 36 4.40 -1.26 -24.44
CA GLY A 36 3.52 -2.31 -24.94
C GLY A 36 2.05 -1.90 -24.98
N GLY A 37 1.71 -0.67 -24.58
CA GLY A 37 0.33 -0.19 -24.51
C GLY A 37 -0.43 -0.63 -23.25
N ASN A 38 0.22 -1.27 -22.29
CA ASN A 38 -0.39 -1.67 -21.02
C ASN A 38 -0.51 -0.46 -20.10
N LYS A 39 -1.62 -0.37 -19.37
CA LYS A 39 -1.83 0.70 -18.39
C LYS A 39 -0.84 0.56 -17.23
N ILE A 40 -0.20 1.66 -16.86
CA ILE A 40 0.68 1.75 -15.70
C ILE A 40 -0.17 2.07 -14.47
N TYR A 41 0.01 1.27 -13.41
CA TYR A 41 -0.59 1.49 -12.10
C TYR A 41 0.53 1.78 -11.09
N GLY A 42 0.34 2.79 -10.25
CA GLY A 42 1.35 3.17 -9.26
C GLY A 42 1.31 2.39 -7.95
N LEU A 43 0.22 1.67 -7.69
CA LEU A 43 0.05 0.81 -6.51
C LEU A 43 -0.84 -0.38 -6.87
N ALA A 44 -0.47 -1.56 -6.40
CA ALA A 44 -1.24 -2.79 -6.56
C ALA A 44 -1.41 -3.47 -5.20
N ILE A 45 -2.65 -3.61 -4.75
CA ILE A 45 -3.02 -4.27 -3.50
C ILE A 45 -3.87 -5.48 -3.85
N ALA A 46 -3.47 -6.67 -3.39
CA ALA A 46 -4.24 -7.88 -3.60
C ALA A 46 -5.54 -7.84 -2.79
N SER A 47 -6.68 -7.97 -3.46
CA SER A 47 -8.02 -7.93 -2.85
C SER A 47 -8.88 -9.18 -3.13
N ALA A 48 -8.35 -10.14 -3.88
CA ALA A 48 -9.05 -11.41 -4.16
C ALA A 48 -9.23 -12.25 -2.89
N LYS A 49 -10.20 -13.17 -2.88
CA LYS A 49 -10.46 -14.09 -1.76
C LYS A 49 -9.42 -15.22 -1.68
N VAL A 50 -8.18 -14.85 -1.40
CA VAL A 50 -7.04 -15.75 -1.26
C VAL A 50 -6.22 -15.36 -0.03
N ALA A 51 -5.48 -16.32 0.55
CA ALA A 51 -4.69 -16.09 1.77
C ALA A 51 -3.73 -14.90 1.65
N HIS A 52 -3.16 -14.66 0.46
CA HIS A 52 -2.26 -13.54 0.21
C HIS A 52 -2.90 -12.16 0.48
N ALA A 53 -4.18 -11.98 0.16
CA ALA A 53 -4.89 -10.72 0.44
C ALA A 53 -4.99 -10.46 1.95
N GLY A 54 -5.19 -11.52 2.75
CA GLY A 54 -5.17 -11.43 4.22
C GLY A 54 -3.80 -10.98 4.75
N THR A 55 -2.71 -11.50 4.20
CA THR A 55 -1.35 -11.08 4.61
C THR A 55 -1.07 -9.61 4.29
N VAL A 56 -1.47 -9.14 3.11
CA VAL A 56 -1.33 -7.72 2.72
C VAL A 56 -2.15 -6.83 3.65
N PHE A 57 -3.38 -7.22 3.93
CA PHE A 57 -4.28 -6.51 4.84
C PHE A 57 -3.71 -6.39 6.26
N ASN A 58 -3.09 -7.45 6.79
CA ASN A 58 -2.43 -7.41 8.09
C ASN A 58 -1.30 -6.38 8.14
N GLY A 59 -0.46 -6.33 7.09
CA GLY A 59 0.63 -5.36 7.00
C GLY A 59 0.13 -3.92 7.03
N ILE A 60 -0.97 -3.64 6.32
CA ILE A 60 -1.61 -2.32 6.33
C ILE A 60 -2.09 -1.98 7.74
N ILE A 61 -2.92 -2.84 8.37
CA ILE A 61 -3.43 -2.61 9.74
C ILE A 61 -2.29 -2.30 10.72
N TYR A 62 -1.22 -3.10 10.70
CA TYR A 62 -0.10 -2.92 11.63
C TYR A 62 0.68 -1.63 11.39
N SER A 63 0.78 -1.17 10.15
CA SER A 63 1.44 0.10 9.83
C SER A 63 0.69 1.34 10.37
N TYR A 64 -0.64 1.22 10.60
CA TYR A 64 -1.46 2.23 11.27
C TYR A 64 -1.59 1.98 12.78
N GLY A 65 -0.80 1.04 13.35
CA GLY A 65 -0.85 0.70 14.77
C GLY A 65 -2.07 -0.11 15.21
N GLY A 66 -2.86 -0.62 14.27
CA GLY A 66 -3.97 -1.52 14.56
C GLY A 66 -3.51 -2.93 14.93
N TYR A 67 -4.42 -3.76 15.43
CA TYR A 67 -4.13 -5.13 15.84
C TYR A 67 -5.36 -6.04 15.77
N PHE A 68 -5.13 -7.36 15.66
CA PHE A 68 -6.21 -8.37 15.64
C PHE A 68 -6.60 -8.84 17.03
N LEU A 69 -5.61 -9.00 17.91
CA LEU A 69 -5.79 -9.48 19.27
C LEU A 69 -5.29 -8.43 20.25
N ASP A 70 -6.01 -8.24 21.35
CA ASP A 70 -5.52 -7.44 22.48
C ASP A 70 -4.39 -8.17 23.24
N LYS A 71 -3.82 -7.49 24.25
CA LYS A 71 -2.76 -8.07 25.11
C LYS A 71 -3.18 -9.35 25.86
N LYS A 72 -4.48 -9.65 25.92
CA LYS A 72 -5.04 -10.83 26.58
C LYS A 72 -5.43 -11.92 25.56
N GLY A 73 -5.11 -11.74 24.28
CA GLY A 73 -5.40 -12.69 23.22
C GLY A 73 -6.87 -12.67 22.75
N LYS A 74 -7.66 -11.66 23.14
CA LYS A 74 -9.05 -11.52 22.68
C LYS A 74 -9.11 -10.75 21.37
N VAL A 75 -10.04 -11.12 20.50
CA VAL A 75 -10.28 -10.41 19.23
C VAL A 75 -10.61 -8.93 19.51
N ALA A 76 -9.85 -8.04 18.88
CA ALA A 76 -9.90 -6.60 19.10
C ALA A 76 -9.72 -5.79 17.81
N LEU A 77 -10.41 -6.22 16.75
CA LEU A 77 -10.38 -5.57 15.44
C LEU A 77 -10.93 -4.14 15.43
N ASN A 78 -11.85 -3.82 16.33
CA ASN A 78 -12.48 -2.51 16.42
C ASN A 78 -11.63 -1.53 17.25
N ASN A 79 -10.44 -1.21 16.76
CA ASN A 79 -9.51 -0.25 17.38
C ASN A 79 -9.23 0.92 16.41
N SER A 80 -8.63 2.00 16.91
CA SER A 80 -8.39 3.23 16.12
C SER A 80 -7.50 2.99 14.90
N GLY A 81 -6.40 2.25 15.06
CA GLY A 81 -5.48 1.97 13.95
C GLY A 81 -6.10 1.11 12.85
N THR A 82 -6.92 0.12 13.20
CA THR A 82 -7.67 -0.65 12.21
C THR A 82 -8.71 0.21 11.50
N LYS A 83 -9.36 1.17 12.18
CA LYS A 83 -10.30 2.10 11.53
C LYS A 83 -9.59 3.08 10.61
N GLU A 84 -8.44 3.60 11.00
CA GLU A 84 -7.69 4.55 10.17
C GLU A 84 -7.16 3.92 8.89
N ALA A 85 -6.89 2.61 8.92
CA ALA A 85 -6.51 1.85 7.74
C ALA A 85 -7.61 1.73 6.66
N PHE A 86 -8.89 2.06 6.95
CA PHE A 86 -10.05 1.89 6.04
C PHE A 86 -11.04 3.06 6.04
#